data_AF-A0A6V7I8U1-F1
#
_entry.id   AF-A0A6V7I8U1-F1
#
_cell.length_a   1.000
_cell.length_b   1.000
_cell.length_c   1.000
_cell.angle_alpha   90.00
_cell.angle_beta   90.00
_cell.angle_gamma   90.00
#
_symmetry.space_group_name_H-M   'P 1'
#
loop_
_entity.id
_entity.type
_entity.pdbx_description
1 polymer ?
#
loop_
_entity_poly.entity_id
_entity_poly.type
_entity_poly.pdbx_seq_one_letter_code
_entity_poly.pdbx_strand_id
1 'polypeptide(L)' 'ASILKETSLKIALVGGEADFMVGITGLVTWVDRLFKDDPGWASAPRTALVVDGIIEGYQKHHGRFSFYSVLRAGHR' A
#
# COMPACT_ATOMS: atom_id res chain seq x y z
N ALA A 1 5.77 -2.26 13.07
CA ALA A 1 6.06 -3.37 12.15
C ALA A 1 7.21 -4.28 12.65
N SER A 2 6.94 -5.27 13.52
CA SER A 2 8.00 -6.15 14.07
C SER A 2 8.42 -7.25 13.08
N ILE A 3 7.46 -7.86 12.36
CA ILE A 3 7.76 -8.92 11.37
C ILE A 3 8.68 -8.46 10.24
N LEU A 4 8.55 -7.21 9.79
CA LEU A 4 9.42 -6.63 8.77
C LEU A 4 10.83 -6.36 9.30
N LYS A 5 11.02 -6.20 10.62
CA LYS A 5 12.34 -6.00 11.24
C LYS A 5 13.03 -7.33 11.56
N GLU A 6 12.25 -8.33 11.97
CA GLU A 6 12.74 -9.60 12.49
C GLU A 6 12.95 -10.67 11.41
N THR A 7 12.29 -10.54 10.25
CA THR A 7 12.35 -11.52 9.16
C THR A 7 12.92 -10.89 7.90
N SER A 8 13.23 -11.69 6.87
CA SER A 8 13.58 -11.26 5.51
C SER A 8 12.38 -11.19 4.56
N LEU A 9 11.15 -11.38 5.06
CA LEU A 9 9.94 -11.42 4.25
C LEU A 9 9.70 -10.09 3.52
N LYS A 10 9.17 -10.21 2.29
CA LYS A 10 8.63 -9.10 1.50
C LYS A 10 7.11 -9.15 1.59
N ILE A 11 6.49 -8.01 1.85
CA ILE A 11 5.04 -7.91 2.03
C ILE A 11 4.48 -6.93 0.99
N ALA A 12 3.49 -7.39 0.23
CA ALA A 12 2.68 -6.55 -0.63
C ALA A 12 1.25 -6.52 -0.09
N LEU A 13 0.76 -5.33 0.25
CA LEU A 13 -0.64 -5.08 0.56
C LEU A 13 -1.32 -4.52 -0.69
N VAL A 14 -2.41 -5.13 -1.11
CA VAL A 14 -3.18 -4.70 -2.29
C VAL A 14 -4.61 -4.45 -1.85
N GLY A 15 -5.15 -3.28 -2.17
CA GLY A 15 -6.55 -2.92 -1.90
C GLY A 15 -7.22 -2.35 -3.14
N GLY A 16 -8.45 -2.81 -3.41
CA GLY A 16 -9.30 -2.25 -4.45
C GLY A 16 -10.04 -1.00 -3.96
N GLU A 17 -10.08 0.07 -4.76
CA GLU A 17 -10.76 1.30 -4.36
C GLU A 17 -12.30 1.18 -4.32
N ALA A 18 -12.87 0.17 -4.99
CA ALA A 18 -14.31 -0.12 -4.98
C ALA A 18 -14.71 -1.19 -3.93
N ASP A 19 -13.80 -1.61 -3.04
CA ASP A 19 -14.15 -2.48 -1.91
C ASP A 19 -14.85 -1.68 -0.80
N PHE A 20 -16.09 -2.04 -0.49
CA PHE A 20 -16.84 -1.45 0.61
C PHE A 20 -16.51 -2.06 1.99
N MET A 21 -16.23 -3.37 2.03
CA MET A 21 -16.00 -4.08 3.30
C MET A 21 -14.64 -3.71 3.89
N VAL A 22 -13.62 -3.64 3.03
CA VAL A 22 -12.24 -3.29 3.41
C VAL A 22 -11.78 -2.07 2.62
N GLY A 23 -12.46 -0.94 2.87
CA GLY A 23 -12.25 0.30 2.13
C GLY A 23 -10.83 0.84 2.18
N ILE A 24 -10.39 1.40 1.06
CA ILE A 24 -9.02 1.88 0.85
C ILE A 24 -8.57 2.92 1.90
N THR A 25 -9.48 3.80 2.33
CA THR A 25 -9.21 4.82 3.36
C THR A 25 -8.83 4.19 4.70
N GLY A 26 -9.48 3.08 5.06
CA GLY A 26 -9.17 2.31 6.27
C GLY A 26 -7.80 1.67 6.18
N LEU A 27 -7.47 1.07 5.03
CA LEU A 27 -6.15 0.49 4.77
C LEU A 27 -5.03 1.54 4.84
N VAL A 28 -5.19 2.68 4.18
CA VAL A 28 -4.24 3.80 4.25
C VAL A 28 -3.99 4.21 5.70
N THR A 29 -5.06 4.47 6.45
CA THR A 29 -4.97 4.88 7.86
C THR A 29 -4.26 3.83 8.72
N TRP A 30 -4.55 2.56 8.48
CA TRP A 30 -3.92 1.45 9.18
C TRP A 30 -2.42 1.35 8.88
N VAL A 31 -2.02 1.46 7.60
CA VAL A 31 -0.61 1.44 7.20
C VAL A 31 0.14 2.64 7.78
N ASP A 32 -0.43 3.84 7.71
CA ASP A 32 0.22 5.03 8.28
C ASP A 32 0.44 4.89 9.79
N ARG A 33 -0.50 4.29 10.52
CA ARG A 33 -0.33 3.96 11.94
C ARG A 33 0.73 2.88 12.17
N LEU A 34 0.81 1.87 11.30
CA LEU A 34 1.81 0.80 11.39
C LEU A 34 3.26 1.33 11.27
N PHE A 35 3.43 2.43 10.53
CA PHE A 35 4.71 3.09 10.25
C PHE A 35 4.82 4.49 10.88
N LYS A 36 4.01 4.82 11.89
CA LYS A 36 3.96 6.17 12.49
C LYS A 36 5.32 6.70 12.98
N ASP A 37 6.20 5.81 13.43
CA ASP A 37 7.54 6.13 13.95
C ASP A 37 8.65 5.90 12.91
N ASP A 38 8.27 5.73 11.64
CA ASP A 38 9.18 5.50 10.51
C ASP A 38 9.09 6.67 9.51
N PRO A 39 10.00 7.66 9.57
CA PRO A 39 9.96 8.81 8.67
C PRO A 39 10.20 8.43 7.21
N GLY A 40 10.79 7.26 6.94
CA GLY A 40 10.97 6.76 5.58
C GLY A 40 9.64 6.42 4.92
N TRP A 41 8.68 5.85 5.67
CA TRP A 41 7.33 5.66 5.14
C TRP A 41 6.63 7.00 4.88
N ALA A 42 6.73 7.96 5.80
CA ALA A 42 6.07 9.26 5.64
C ALA A 42 6.57 10.01 4.39
N SER A 43 7.87 9.92 4.09
CA SER A 43 8.52 10.56 2.94
C SER A 43 8.48 9.74 1.65
N ALA A 44 8.17 8.45 1.70
CA ALA A 44 8.08 7.61 0.51
C ALA A 44 7.01 8.13 -0.47
N PRO A 45 7.35 8.30 -1.76
CA PRO A 45 6.42 8.86 -2.74
C PRO A 45 5.30 7.85 -3.05
N ARG A 46 4.10 8.38 -3.25
CA ARG A 46 2.98 7.64 -3.86
C ARG A 46 3.01 7.91 -5.36
N THR A 47 3.29 6.90 -6.16
CA THR A 47 3.44 7.01 -7.63
C THR A 47 2.34 6.25 -8.35
N ALA A 48 2.05 6.60 -9.60
CA ALA A 48 1.08 5.87 -10.41
C ALA A 48 1.60 4.47 -10.76
N LEU A 49 0.71 3.47 -10.67
CA LEU A 49 0.91 2.14 -11.23
C LEU A 49 0.36 2.17 -12.66
N VAL A 50 1.24 2.07 -13.65
CA VAL A 50 0.89 2.15 -15.08
C VAL A 50 1.09 0.79 -15.74
N VAL A 51 0.03 0.27 -16.38
CA VAL A 51 0.05 -0.96 -17.16
C VAL A 51 -0.49 -0.64 -18.55
N ASP A 52 0.27 -0.97 -19.59
CA ASP A 52 -0.10 -0.70 -21.00
C ASP A 52 -0.52 0.76 -21.27
N GLY A 53 0.13 1.71 -20.60
CA GLY A 53 -0.14 3.14 -20.72
C GLY A 53 -1.37 3.64 -19.94
N ILE A 54 -2.07 2.75 -19.22
CA ILE A 54 -3.24 3.07 -18.41
C ILE A 54 -2.82 3.14 -16.94
N ILE A 55 -3.30 4.16 -16.23
CA ILE A 55 -3.17 4.21 -14.76
C ILE A 55 -4.15 3.18 -14.18
N GLU A 56 -3.61 2.07 -13.67
CA GLU A 56 -4.36 0.99 -13.02
C GLU A 56 -4.40 1.14 -11.50
N GLY A 57 -3.64 2.10 -10.96
CA GLY A 57 -3.52 2.24 -9.52
C GLY A 57 -2.49 3.26 -9.10
N TYR A 58 -2.18 3.19 -7.82
CA TYR A 58 -1.04 3.87 -7.23
C TYR A 58 -0.30 2.90 -6.33
N GLN A 59 0.99 3.14 -6.18
CA GLN A 59 1.87 2.33 -5.36
C GLN A 59 2.73 3.21 -4.45
N LYS A 60 3.07 2.68 -3.29
CA LYS A 60 4.00 3.29 -2.34
C LYS A 60 4.89 2.20 -1.76
N HIS A 61 6.19 2.43 -1.77
CA HIS A 61 7.19 1.45 -1.34
C HIS A 61 8.07 2.01 -0.25
N HIS A 62 8.34 1.20 0.78
CA HIS A 62 9.34 1.50 1.80
C HIS A 62 10.00 0.20 2.27
N GLY A 63 11.29 0.07 2.01
CA GLY A 63 12.05 -1.15 2.29
C GLY A 63 11.41 -2.39 1.65
N ARG A 64 10.94 -3.32 2.49
CA ARG A 64 10.34 -4.60 2.06
C ARG A 64 8.81 -4.61 2.09
N PHE A 65 8.20 -3.45 2.30
CA PHE A 65 6.75 -3.28 2.28
C PHE A 65 6.34 -2.47 1.06
N SER A 66 5.31 -2.96 0.37
CA SER A 66 4.70 -2.27 -0.78
C SER A 66 3.20 -2.20 -0.55
N PHE A 67 2.61 -1.04 -0.79
CA PHE A 67 1.17 -0.85 -0.77
C PHE A 67 0.68 -0.41 -2.14
N TYR A 68 -0.35 -1.11 -2.64
CA TYR A 68 -0.99 -0.84 -3.92
C TYR A 68 -2.46 -0.52 -3.70
N SER A 69 -2.91 0.61 -4.24
CA SER A 69 -4.34 0.93 -4.40
C SER A 69 -4.71 0.72 -5.87
N VAL A 70 -5.60 -0.23 -6.15
CA VAL A 70 -5.99 -0.61 -7.50
C VAL A 70 -7.29 0.09 -7.88
N LEU A 71 -7.25 0.86 -8.97
CA LEU A 71 -8.42 1.54 -9.51
C LEU A 71 -9.39 0.50 -10.10
N ARG A 72 -10.70 0.76 -9.97
CA ARG A 72 -11.76 -0.08 -10.56
C ARG A 72 -11.83 -1.52 -10.04
N ALA A 73 -11.04 -1.88 -9.01
CA ALA A 73 -11.09 -3.17 -8.36
C ALA A 73 -11.94 -3.11 -7.09
N GLY A 74 -12.74 -4.16 -6.85
CA GLY A 74 -13.51 -4.36 -5.64
C GLY A 74 -12.78 -5.25 -4.64
N HIS A 75 -13.53 -6.08 -3.91
CA HIS A 75 -12.99 -6.98 -2.90
C HIS A 75 -12.15 -8.15 -3.44
N ARG A 76 -12.27 -8.49 -4.73
CA ARG A 76 -11.57 -9.61 -5.37
C ARG A 76 -11.00 -9.18 -6.71
#